data_AF-A0A232FFX0-F1
#
_entry.id   AF-A0A232FFX0-F1
#
_cell.length_a   1.000
_cell.length_b   1.000
_cell.length_c   1.000
_cell.angle_alpha   90.00
_cell.angle_beta   90.00
_cell.angle_gamma   90.00
#
_symmetry.space_group_name_H-M   'P 1'
#
loop_
_entity.id
_entity.type
_entity.pdbx_description
1 polymer ?
#
loop_
_entity_poly.entity_id
_entity_poly.type
_entity_poly.pdbx_seq_one_letter_code
_entity_poly.pdbx_strand_id
1 'polypeptide(L)'
;MEAYYELYYRLVDAVKSGSHSTIDLILGEEIFRSTLAWEDWHGGNRATLINTAVSRNDVETVQRLLDYGVSINVDEKRTRVIPPLIYAVVLGHERIAEILATRAKEHVDQRTCIKVHYKLVNGDSALHAASRCGFVRIAAMLLRNGATIDALNINNETPFHSMIGATITTEARLEMARYLLNQGARIDIGYKPTLLVAIEQKQLEVAHLIISMRYDAIRMTDSLGNGAMHYALKVYCPMEFMTMLVKKGMWVNEPNWAGERPLHVASRYRNYVMAKFLLDHRAYVNAISDSNETPLYLAAFNGNMPMVKLLLSRGAVINFKTNLEQTAFHAACQFGSLEMVHEMIKYGAKINGVSTYTQAPLYFACTKPSNDIVKALLESGANPNPVTDIPYETPLDYACRRGFEDTVWILLKYGVYINRLAYAYGIGTPYDYNITTMLITHALLAKHQVKCERFFTTYQDYPEFAQCQNELEVMKATEFYPKLTFYKMLVMQQQELTRMMRSVEVREAFEANFREDRFPMYKRYFTDKYADTKRMLKERDSAEEVLSSIFFTVLPFEAVTKILDYVSFDDIKFLAKFE
;
A
#
# COMPACT_ATOMS: atom_id res chain seq x y z
N MET A 1 7.55 49.22 33.68
CA MET A 1 7.32 48.27 32.58
C MET A 1 7.53 48.91 31.21
N GLU A 2 6.91 50.06 30.89
CA GLU A 2 7.12 50.74 29.58
C GLU A 2 8.59 51.06 29.30
N ALA A 3 9.32 51.64 30.26
CA ALA A 3 10.76 51.91 30.13
C ALA A 3 11.60 50.64 29.86
N TYR A 4 11.19 49.49 30.39
CA TYR A 4 11.84 48.21 30.11
C TYR A 4 11.57 47.76 28.67
N TYR A 5 10.33 47.87 28.18
CA TYR A 5 10.01 47.50 26.80
C TYR A 5 10.73 48.40 25.79
N GLU A 6 10.82 49.70 26.06
CA GLU A 6 11.58 50.63 25.22
C GLU A 6 13.06 50.25 25.15
N LEU A 7 13.70 50.00 26.31
CA LEU A 7 15.08 49.51 26.36
C LEU A 7 15.24 48.15 25.69
N TYR A 8 14.28 47.24 25.84
CA TYR A 8 14.30 45.93 25.19
C TYR A 8 14.22 46.04 23.67
N TYR A 9 13.32 46.86 23.11
CA TYR A 9 13.26 47.06 21.65
C TYR A 9 14.52 47.71 21.11
N ARG A 10 15.08 48.68 21.85
CA ARG A 10 16.40 49.27 21.51
C ARG A 10 17.51 48.23 21.57
N LEU A 11 17.48 47.31 22.53
CA LEU A 11 18.43 46.18 22.61
C LEU A 11 18.27 45.23 21.42
N VAL A 12 17.03 44.90 21.04
CA VAL A 12 16.74 44.07 19.85
C VAL A 12 17.31 44.72 18.59
N ASP A 13 17.11 46.02 18.41
CA ASP A 13 17.63 46.74 17.24
C ASP A 13 19.16 46.89 17.28
N ALA A 14 19.75 47.04 18.47
CA ALA A 14 21.20 47.02 18.67
C ALA A 14 21.80 45.65 18.31
N VAL A 15 21.15 44.55 18.71
CA VAL A 15 21.56 43.18 18.34
C VAL A 15 21.38 42.94 16.83
N LYS A 16 20.29 43.41 16.23
CA LYS A 16 20.08 43.33 14.77
C LYS A 16 21.15 44.11 13.99
N SER A 17 21.59 45.24 14.50
CA SER A 17 22.62 46.07 13.88
C SER A 17 24.05 45.64 14.20
N GLY A 18 24.25 44.78 15.21
CA GLY A 18 25.59 44.38 15.69
C GLY A 18 26.32 45.49 16.46
N SER A 19 25.58 46.43 17.06
CA SER A 19 26.17 47.57 17.77
C SER A 19 26.58 47.19 19.20
N HIS A 20 27.78 46.62 19.34
CA HIS A 20 28.29 46.12 20.62
C HIS A 20 28.33 47.19 21.73
N SER A 21 28.73 48.42 21.42
CA SER A 21 28.78 49.52 22.40
C SER A 21 27.40 49.89 22.93
N THR A 22 26.37 49.84 22.07
CA THR A 22 24.98 50.08 22.46
C THR A 22 24.42 48.92 23.29
N ILE A 23 24.82 47.69 22.97
CA ILE A 23 24.46 46.49 23.74
C ILE A 23 25.02 46.59 25.17
N ASP A 24 26.31 46.92 25.33
CA ASP A 24 26.95 47.03 26.65
C ASP A 24 26.34 48.16 27.49
N LEU A 25 25.98 49.29 26.86
CA LEU A 25 25.28 50.40 27.51
C LEU A 25 23.91 49.96 28.05
N ILE A 26 23.10 49.31 27.22
CA ILE A 26 21.74 48.90 27.61
C ILE A 26 21.76 47.77 28.65
N LEU A 27 22.66 46.79 28.52
CA LEU A 27 22.78 45.69 29.48
C LEU A 27 23.43 46.12 30.81
N GLY A 28 24.18 47.23 30.80
CA GLY A 28 24.74 47.88 31.99
C GLY A 28 23.71 48.59 32.87
N GLU A 29 22.55 48.94 32.32
CA GLU A 29 21.47 49.61 33.06
C GLU A 29 20.92 48.74 34.19
N GLU A 30 20.77 49.34 35.37
CA GLU A 30 20.28 48.67 36.59
C GLU A 30 18.86 48.10 36.42
N ILE A 31 18.05 48.77 35.60
CA ILE A 31 16.71 48.32 35.20
C ILE A 31 16.79 46.97 34.47
N PHE A 32 17.79 46.75 33.62
CA PHE A 32 17.93 45.48 32.91
C PHE A 32 18.45 44.38 33.84
N ARG A 33 19.45 44.68 34.68
CA ARG A 33 20.01 43.73 35.67
C ARG A 33 18.96 43.24 36.68
N SER A 34 18.09 44.12 37.16
CA SER A 34 17.03 43.78 38.11
C SER A 34 15.87 43.00 37.49
N THR A 35 15.57 43.23 36.21
CA THR A 35 14.45 42.58 35.50
C THR A 35 14.83 41.23 34.88
N LEU A 36 16.12 40.98 34.60
CA LEU A 36 16.64 39.69 34.15
C LEU A 36 16.33 38.53 35.13
N ALA A 37 16.20 38.83 36.43
CA ALA A 37 15.89 37.87 37.50
C ALA A 37 14.41 37.43 37.57
N TRP A 38 13.49 38.06 36.84
CA TRP A 38 12.06 37.71 36.87
C TRP A 38 11.78 36.61 35.83
N GLU A 39 11.58 35.37 36.29
CA GLU A 39 11.64 34.12 35.50
C GLU A 39 10.38 33.82 34.65
N ASP A 40 9.18 34.32 35.01
CA ASP A 40 7.96 33.56 34.65
C ASP A 40 7.14 34.04 33.44
N TRP A 41 7.41 35.21 32.82
CA TRP A 41 6.57 35.73 31.72
C TRP A 41 7.31 36.04 30.39
N HIS A 42 8.65 35.97 30.34
CA HIS A 42 9.42 36.53 29.20
C HIS A 42 10.40 35.58 28.48
N GLY A 43 10.34 34.28 28.74
CA GLY A 43 11.27 33.29 28.15
C GLY A 43 11.33 33.30 26.61
N GLY A 44 10.21 33.56 25.92
CA GLY A 44 10.16 33.60 24.45
C GLY A 44 10.87 34.82 23.83
N ASN A 45 10.79 35.97 24.49
CA ASN A 45 11.41 37.21 24.01
C ASN A 45 12.94 37.15 24.17
N ARG A 46 13.44 36.62 25.30
CA ARG A 46 14.89 36.48 25.57
C ARG A 46 15.57 35.49 24.62
N ALA A 47 14.92 34.37 24.34
CA ALA A 47 15.34 33.40 23.33
C ALA A 47 15.49 34.01 21.93
N THR A 48 14.52 34.85 21.56
CA THR A 48 14.48 35.51 20.26
C THR A 48 15.66 36.49 20.10
N LEU A 49 16.05 37.18 21.18
CA LEU A 49 17.20 38.08 21.18
C LEU A 49 18.51 37.32 20.89
N ILE A 50 18.77 36.23 21.61
CA ILE A 50 19.97 35.41 21.38
C ILE A 50 19.90 34.77 19.99
N ASN A 51 18.75 34.23 19.57
CA ASN A 51 18.59 33.68 18.22
C ASN A 51 18.85 34.71 17.12
N THR A 52 18.57 35.98 17.36
CA THR A 52 18.89 37.07 16.41
C THR A 52 20.40 37.29 16.28
N ALA A 53 21.16 37.16 17.37
CA ALA A 53 22.62 37.19 17.31
C ALA A 53 23.18 35.90 16.66
N VAL A 54 22.59 34.74 17.00
CA VAL A 54 22.96 33.44 16.44
C VAL A 54 22.74 33.41 14.92
N SER A 55 21.64 33.94 14.40
CA SER A 55 21.35 33.96 12.95
C SER A 55 22.36 34.77 12.15
N ARG A 56 23.01 35.73 12.78
CA ARG A 56 24.06 36.58 12.20
C ARG A 56 25.47 36.01 12.36
N ASN A 57 25.61 34.87 13.03
CA ASN A 57 26.89 34.31 13.46
C ASN A 57 27.74 35.30 14.30
N ASP A 58 27.08 36.18 15.06
CA ASP A 58 27.73 37.19 15.88
C ASP A 58 28.16 36.60 17.24
N VAL A 59 29.34 36.00 17.25
CA VAL A 59 29.92 35.32 18.42
C VAL A 59 30.07 36.29 19.61
N GLU A 60 30.47 37.53 19.35
CA GLU A 60 30.78 38.50 20.40
C GLU A 60 29.52 39.00 21.08
N THR A 61 28.47 39.28 20.32
CA THR A 61 27.15 39.62 20.89
C THR A 61 26.56 38.45 21.67
N VAL A 62 26.68 37.21 21.18
CA VAL A 62 26.23 36.02 21.93
C VAL A 62 26.97 35.92 23.26
N GLN A 63 28.29 36.04 23.28
CA GLN A 63 29.09 35.95 24.50
C GLN A 63 28.67 37.03 25.52
N ARG A 64 28.55 38.29 25.08
CA ARG A 64 28.09 39.39 25.94
C ARG A 64 26.71 39.10 26.54
N LEU A 65 25.73 38.71 25.71
CA LEU A 65 24.38 38.41 26.20
C LEU A 65 24.42 37.31 27.28
N LEU A 66 25.29 36.30 27.14
CA LEU A 66 25.47 35.26 28.14
C LEU A 66 26.17 35.76 29.41
N ASP A 67 27.19 36.61 29.29
CA ASP A 67 27.94 37.18 30.42
C ASP A 67 27.06 38.06 31.31
N TYR A 68 26.11 38.78 30.72
CA TYR A 68 25.10 39.56 31.44
C TYR A 68 23.92 38.73 31.98
N GLY A 69 23.94 37.40 31.82
CA GLY A 69 22.96 36.49 32.41
C GLY A 69 21.61 36.41 31.67
N VAL A 70 21.57 36.72 30.37
CA VAL A 70 20.35 36.55 29.57
C VAL A 70 19.98 35.06 29.52
N SER A 71 18.79 34.72 30.04
CA SER A 71 18.32 33.35 30.03
C SER A 71 18.11 32.83 28.62
N ILE A 72 18.76 31.70 28.38
CA ILE A 72 18.76 30.83 27.19
C ILE A 72 17.75 29.68 27.27
N ASN A 73 17.09 29.50 28.42
CA ASN A 73 16.12 28.43 28.60
C ASN A 73 14.78 28.86 28.01
N VAL A 74 14.38 28.13 26.98
CA VAL A 74 13.16 28.39 26.23
C VAL A 74 12.29 27.16 26.37
N ASP A 75 11.02 27.30 26.75
CA ASP A 75 10.06 26.22 26.56
C ASP A 75 9.43 26.40 25.17
N GLU A 76 9.93 25.65 24.18
CA GLU A 76 9.45 25.74 22.80
C GLU A 76 7.93 25.47 22.71
N LYS A 77 7.37 24.62 23.58
CA LYS A 77 5.92 24.35 23.61
C LYS A 77 5.12 25.60 23.96
N ARG A 78 5.64 26.44 24.85
CA ARG A 78 4.98 27.68 25.28
C ARG A 78 5.27 28.85 24.36
N THR A 79 6.50 28.95 23.85
CA THR A 79 6.98 30.17 23.16
C THR A 79 7.02 30.03 21.64
N ARG A 80 6.99 28.81 21.09
CA ARG A 80 7.26 28.48 19.69
C ARG A 80 8.65 28.93 19.19
N VAL A 81 9.58 29.21 20.09
CA VAL A 81 10.94 29.63 19.75
C VAL A 81 11.90 28.44 19.93
N ILE A 82 12.66 28.14 18.89
CA ILE A 82 13.70 27.10 18.91
C ILE A 82 14.80 27.50 19.91
N PRO A 83 15.26 26.58 20.78
CA PRO A 83 16.36 26.85 21.71
C PRO A 83 17.64 27.32 21.00
N PRO A 84 18.36 28.32 21.53
CA PRO A 84 19.54 28.89 20.88
C PRO A 84 20.63 27.90 20.52
N LEU A 85 20.87 26.88 21.37
CA LEU A 85 21.83 25.83 21.07
C LEU A 85 21.43 25.05 19.82
N ILE A 86 20.18 24.60 19.74
CA ILE A 86 19.68 23.81 18.60
C ILE A 86 19.64 24.69 17.34
N TYR A 87 19.28 25.96 17.48
CA TYR A 87 19.31 26.90 16.36
C TYR A 87 20.72 27.13 15.81
N ALA A 88 21.73 27.32 16.68
CA ALA A 88 23.13 27.43 16.27
C ALA A 88 23.64 26.15 15.58
N VAL A 89 23.22 24.98 16.07
CA VAL A 89 23.53 23.68 15.46
C VAL A 89 22.94 23.56 14.07
N VAL A 90 21.66 23.91 13.87
CA VAL A 90 21.00 23.85 12.56
C VAL A 90 21.66 24.78 11.55
N LEU A 91 22.12 25.96 11.99
CA LEU A 91 22.85 26.90 11.15
C LEU A 91 24.32 26.51 10.91
N GLY A 92 24.86 25.52 11.63
CA GLY A 92 26.26 25.10 11.50
C GLY A 92 27.26 26.07 12.14
N HIS A 93 26.82 26.94 13.05
CA HIS A 93 27.68 27.91 13.73
C HIS A 93 28.46 27.23 14.86
N GLU A 94 29.54 26.53 14.49
CA GLU A 94 30.33 25.67 15.39
C GLU A 94 30.79 26.39 16.66
N ARG A 95 31.34 27.61 16.52
CA ARG A 95 31.87 28.38 17.67
C ARG A 95 30.77 28.82 18.64
N ILE A 96 29.63 29.25 18.10
CA ILE A 96 28.47 29.65 18.90
C ILE A 96 27.88 28.43 19.62
N ALA A 97 27.74 27.30 18.91
CA ALA A 97 27.26 26.06 19.49
C ALA A 97 28.18 25.57 20.62
N GLU A 98 29.49 25.71 20.47
CA GLU A 98 30.48 25.37 21.51
C GLU A 98 30.34 26.25 22.76
N ILE A 99 30.23 27.57 22.60
CA ILE A 99 30.02 28.50 23.72
C ILE A 99 28.75 28.13 24.49
N LEU A 100 27.65 27.93 23.77
CA LEU A 100 26.37 27.55 24.35
C LEU A 100 26.45 26.19 25.05
N ALA A 101 27.03 25.16 24.42
CA ALA A 101 27.14 23.84 25.02
C ALA A 101 28.08 23.79 26.24
N THR A 102 29.15 24.58 26.25
CA THR A 102 30.08 24.64 27.40
C THR A 102 29.41 25.28 28.60
N ARG A 103 28.70 26.39 28.39
CA ARG A 103 27.96 27.09 29.45
C ARG A 103 26.84 26.24 30.06
N ALA A 104 26.27 25.33 29.25
CA ALA A 104 25.32 24.32 29.68
C ALA A 104 25.86 23.36 30.74
N LYS A 105 27.16 23.06 30.67
CA LYS A 105 27.82 22.08 31.53
C LYS A 105 28.27 22.65 32.87
N GLU A 106 28.64 23.93 32.90
CA GLU A 106 29.27 24.58 34.07
C GLU A 106 28.29 24.93 35.20
N HIS A 107 27.02 25.17 34.88
CA HIS A 107 26.01 25.53 35.89
C HIS A 107 25.05 24.35 36.07
N VAL A 108 25.15 23.64 37.19
CA VAL A 108 24.18 22.59 37.60
C VAL A 108 23.12 23.18 38.56
N ASP A 109 23.32 24.41 39.02
CA ASP A 109 22.42 25.12 39.94
C ASP A 109 21.27 25.83 39.21
N GLN A 110 20.17 25.08 39.08
CA GLN A 110 18.73 25.42 39.03
C GLN A 110 18.16 26.73 38.42
N ARG A 111 18.90 27.77 38.00
CA ARG A 111 18.30 29.05 37.52
C ARG A 111 18.79 29.61 36.18
N THR A 112 19.92 29.16 35.63
CA THR A 112 20.52 29.77 34.42
C THR A 112 20.97 28.79 33.32
N CYS A 113 20.70 27.49 33.45
CA CYS A 113 21.49 26.48 32.75
C CYS A 113 20.86 25.98 31.46
N ILE A 114 21.55 26.13 30.32
CA ILE A 114 21.27 25.34 29.10
C ILE A 114 21.28 23.88 29.51
N LYS A 115 20.25 23.13 29.17
CA LYS A 115 20.30 21.67 29.27
C LYS A 115 20.83 21.14 27.95
N VAL A 116 22.02 20.54 27.92
CA VAL A 116 22.51 19.81 26.72
C VAL A 116 21.50 18.73 26.29
N HIS A 117 20.72 18.22 27.25
CA HIS A 117 19.62 17.29 27.05
C HIS A 117 18.28 17.95 26.69
N TYR A 118 18.26 19.24 26.35
CA TYR A 118 17.04 19.89 25.91
C TYR A 118 16.51 19.20 24.64
N LYS A 119 15.18 19.00 24.60
CA LYS A 119 14.49 18.38 23.49
C LYS A 119 13.49 19.37 22.90
N LEU A 120 13.48 19.48 21.57
CA LEU A 120 12.44 20.20 20.84
C LEU A 120 11.04 19.60 21.11
N VAL A 121 9.98 20.25 20.63
CA VAL A 121 8.60 19.75 20.70
C VAL A 121 8.47 18.35 20.11
N ASN A 122 9.19 18.07 19.02
CA ASN A 122 9.26 16.75 18.39
C ASN A 122 10.18 15.76 19.16
N GLY A 123 10.73 16.15 20.30
CA GLY A 123 11.64 15.33 21.09
C GLY A 123 13.09 15.32 20.62
N ASP A 124 13.43 16.01 19.52
CA ASP A 124 14.79 16.04 18.99
C ASP A 124 15.73 16.76 19.95
N SER A 125 16.86 16.12 20.27
CA SER A 125 17.97 16.78 20.96
C SER A 125 18.85 17.58 19.99
N ALA A 126 19.75 18.40 20.53
CA ALA A 126 20.79 19.06 19.73
C ALA A 126 21.61 18.06 18.89
N LEU A 127 21.82 16.83 19.39
CA LEU A 127 22.53 15.79 18.65
C LEU A 127 21.73 15.24 17.47
N HIS A 128 20.38 15.19 17.56
CA HIS A 128 19.54 14.86 16.40
C HIS A 128 19.71 15.90 15.29
N ALA A 129 19.66 17.18 15.66
CA ALA A 129 19.87 18.28 14.71
C ALA A 129 21.26 18.22 14.07
N ALA A 130 22.32 18.05 14.86
CA ALA A 130 23.68 17.92 14.33
C ALA A 130 23.83 16.72 13.39
N SER A 131 23.21 15.59 13.73
CA SER A 131 23.24 14.37 12.92
C SER A 131 22.47 14.54 11.61
N ARG A 132 21.32 15.22 11.63
CA ARG A 132 20.52 15.55 10.45
C ARG A 132 21.22 16.53 9.52
N CYS A 133 22.03 17.43 10.06
CA CYS A 133 22.83 18.37 9.27
C CYS A 133 24.19 17.79 8.82
N GLY A 134 24.60 16.62 9.32
CA GLY A 134 25.90 16.02 9.00
C GLY A 134 27.10 16.75 9.63
N PHE A 135 26.90 17.56 10.67
CA PHE A 135 27.97 18.34 11.29
C PHE A 135 28.75 17.54 12.35
N VAL A 136 29.74 16.77 11.90
CA VAL A 136 30.51 15.85 12.77
C VAL A 136 31.24 16.59 13.89
N ARG A 137 31.85 17.75 13.62
CA ARG A 137 32.55 18.54 14.65
C ARG A 137 31.60 19.03 15.75
N ILE A 138 30.41 19.48 15.35
CA ILE A 138 29.37 19.90 16.30
C ILE A 138 28.87 18.68 17.09
N ALA A 139 28.61 17.54 16.45
CA ALA A 139 28.23 16.31 17.15
C ALA A 139 29.30 15.88 18.17
N ALA A 140 30.58 15.99 17.82
CA ALA A 140 31.68 15.68 18.73
C ALA A 140 31.74 16.61 19.94
N MET A 141 31.57 17.90 19.71
CA MET A 141 31.48 18.91 20.76
C MET A 141 30.27 18.66 21.68
N LEU A 142 29.10 18.31 21.14
CA LEU A 142 27.91 17.98 21.93
C LEU A 142 28.13 16.75 22.82
N LEU A 143 28.71 15.67 22.30
CA LEU A 143 29.01 14.45 23.08
C LEU A 143 30.01 14.72 24.21
N ARG A 144 31.07 15.51 23.95
CA ARG A 144 32.04 15.94 25.00
C ARG A 144 31.39 16.77 26.11
N ASN A 145 30.32 17.48 25.78
CA ASN A 145 29.51 18.26 26.71
C ASN A 145 28.35 17.46 27.32
N GLY A 146 28.32 16.13 27.17
CA GLY A 146 27.38 15.26 27.86
C GLY A 146 26.10 14.95 27.09
N ALA A 147 25.99 15.29 25.80
CA ALA A 147 24.84 14.88 25.00
C ALA A 147 24.70 13.35 24.98
N THR A 148 23.47 12.85 25.14
CA THR A 148 23.18 11.41 25.09
C THR A 148 23.19 10.93 23.64
N ILE A 149 24.14 10.04 23.30
CA ILE A 149 24.32 9.49 21.96
C ILE A 149 23.05 8.80 21.41
N ASP A 150 22.34 8.11 22.29
CA ASP A 150 21.16 7.29 22.01
C ASP A 150 19.86 7.98 22.50
N ALA A 151 19.83 9.31 22.58
CA ALA A 151 18.61 10.03 22.94
C ALA A 151 17.46 9.67 21.98
N LEU A 152 16.26 9.40 22.52
CA LEU A 152 15.09 9.11 21.70
C LEU A 152 14.19 10.34 21.58
N ASN A 153 13.76 10.65 20.35
CA ASN A 153 12.73 11.66 20.09
C ASN A 153 11.30 11.07 20.22
N ILE A 154 10.25 11.84 19.90
CA ILE A 154 8.85 11.33 20.04
C ILE A 154 8.53 10.19 19.08
N ASN A 155 9.25 10.11 17.95
CA ASN A 155 9.10 9.05 16.95
C ASN A 155 9.94 7.81 17.31
N ASN A 156 10.56 7.79 18.49
CA ASN A 156 11.47 6.74 18.93
C ASN A 156 12.68 6.59 17.98
N GLU A 157 13.14 7.70 17.41
CA GLU A 157 14.36 7.77 16.61
C GLU A 157 15.55 8.18 17.48
N THR A 158 16.72 7.61 17.21
CA THR A 158 18.00 8.11 17.74
C THR A 158 18.60 9.14 16.77
N PRO A 159 19.64 9.90 17.17
CA PRO A 159 20.37 10.77 16.24
C PRO A 159 20.90 10.02 15.01
N PHE A 160 21.24 8.73 15.18
CA PHE A 160 21.63 7.87 14.06
C PHE A 160 20.48 7.70 13.06
N HIS A 161 19.26 7.41 13.52
CA HIS A 161 18.07 7.26 12.67
C HIS A 161 17.79 8.54 11.88
N SER A 162 17.77 9.69 12.57
CA SER A 162 17.49 10.98 11.93
C SER A 162 18.52 11.37 10.87
N MET A 163 19.76 10.86 10.97
CA MET A 163 20.80 11.06 9.95
C MET A 163 20.56 10.23 8.69
N ILE A 164 20.05 9.00 8.80
CA ILE A 164 19.81 8.12 7.65
C ILE A 164 18.82 8.77 6.68
N GLY A 165 17.72 9.32 7.21
CA GLY A 165 16.67 9.98 6.42
C GLY A 165 16.94 11.44 6.07
N ALA A 166 18.10 11.98 6.45
CA ALA A 166 18.40 13.39 6.25
C ALA A 166 18.78 13.71 4.80
N THR A 167 18.38 14.89 4.34
CA THR A 167 18.76 15.47 3.04
C THR A 167 20.16 16.09 3.11
N ILE A 168 21.18 15.24 3.24
CA ILE A 168 22.61 15.60 3.23
C ILE A 168 23.38 14.83 2.15
N THR A 169 24.60 15.24 1.85
CA THR A 169 25.46 14.52 0.90
C THR A 169 25.81 13.13 1.45
N THR A 170 26.08 12.18 0.55
CA THR A 170 26.48 10.82 0.93
C THR A 170 27.76 10.82 1.76
N GLU A 171 28.72 11.69 1.44
CA GLU A 171 29.97 11.84 2.19
C GLU A 171 29.71 12.29 3.63
N ALA A 172 28.92 13.35 3.83
CA ALA A 172 28.58 13.84 5.17
C ALA A 172 27.80 12.78 5.98
N ARG A 173 26.90 12.04 5.31
CA ARG A 173 26.15 10.93 5.93
C ARG A 173 27.10 9.82 6.40
N LEU A 174 28.06 9.42 5.57
CA LEU A 174 29.03 8.37 5.89
C LEU A 174 30.02 8.81 6.97
N GLU A 175 30.47 10.05 6.95
CA GLU A 175 31.35 10.61 7.97
C GLU A 175 30.65 10.64 9.33
N MET A 176 29.41 11.15 9.38
CA MET A 176 28.59 11.16 10.59
C MET A 176 28.28 9.75 11.08
N ALA A 177 27.87 8.83 10.19
CA ALA A 177 27.61 7.45 10.55
C ALA A 177 28.85 6.77 11.16
N ARG A 178 30.03 6.94 10.53
CA ARG A 178 31.29 6.40 11.05
C ARG A 178 31.64 6.97 12.41
N TYR A 179 31.46 8.28 12.57
CA TYR A 179 31.68 8.95 13.84
C TYR A 179 30.78 8.38 14.94
N LEU A 180 29.46 8.34 14.73
CA LEU A 180 28.50 7.82 15.72
C LEU A 180 28.77 6.35 16.07
N LEU A 181 29.08 5.50 15.09
CA LEU A 181 29.45 4.09 15.35
C LEU A 181 30.70 3.99 16.22
N ASN A 182 31.74 4.79 15.94
CA ASN A 182 32.98 4.81 16.73
C ASN A 182 32.75 5.32 18.16
N GLN A 183 31.76 6.19 18.37
CA GLN A 183 31.37 6.65 19.71
C GLN A 183 30.46 5.66 20.45
N GLY A 184 30.16 4.50 19.86
CA GLY A 184 29.36 3.45 20.50
C GLY A 184 27.86 3.62 20.35
N ALA A 185 27.38 4.36 19.35
CA ALA A 185 25.95 4.45 19.07
C ALA A 185 25.33 3.06 18.89
N ARG A 186 24.20 2.83 19.56
CA ARG A 186 23.45 1.59 19.45
C ARG A 186 22.69 1.54 18.12
N ILE A 187 22.64 0.36 17.54
CA ILE A 187 22.01 0.11 16.23
C ILE A 187 20.74 -0.75 16.35
N ASP A 188 20.46 -1.25 17.56
CA ASP A 188 19.37 -2.17 17.92
C ASP A 188 18.17 -1.47 18.61
N ILE A 189 18.33 -0.19 18.97
CA ILE A 189 17.31 0.61 19.67
C ILE A 189 16.51 1.48 18.71
N GLY A 190 15.46 2.10 19.24
CA GLY A 190 14.55 2.96 18.49
C GLY A 190 13.37 2.18 17.94
N TYR A 191 12.66 2.74 16.95
CA TYR A 191 11.48 2.11 16.36
C TYR A 191 11.82 0.90 15.47
N LYS A 192 13.04 0.84 14.93
CA LYS A 192 13.52 -0.23 14.05
C LYS A 192 15.06 -0.21 14.01
N PRO A 193 15.77 -1.35 14.00
CA PRO A 193 17.22 -1.35 13.90
C PRO A 193 17.75 -0.51 12.72
N THR A 194 18.79 0.29 12.97
CA THR A 194 19.29 1.30 12.00
C THR A 194 19.75 0.68 10.68
N LEU A 195 20.25 -0.57 10.71
CA LEU A 195 20.57 -1.30 9.49
C LEU A 195 19.35 -1.46 8.58
N LEU A 196 18.19 -1.83 9.14
CA LEU A 196 16.98 -2.06 8.37
C LEU A 196 16.41 -0.74 7.85
N VAL A 197 16.50 0.34 8.63
CA VAL A 197 16.13 1.69 8.21
C VAL A 197 17.01 2.15 7.04
N ALA A 198 18.32 1.93 7.09
CA ALA A 198 19.23 2.26 5.99
C ALA A 198 18.88 1.50 4.70
N ILE A 199 18.52 0.23 4.78
CA ILE A 199 18.10 -0.57 3.61
C ILE A 199 16.74 -0.08 3.09
N GLU A 200 15.77 0.15 3.98
CA GLU A 200 14.44 0.63 3.62
C GLU A 200 14.47 1.97 2.88
N GLN A 201 15.34 2.88 3.33
CA GLN A 201 15.55 4.20 2.74
C GLN A 201 16.60 4.21 1.61
N LYS A 202 17.04 3.02 1.17
CA LYS A 202 18.04 2.83 0.09
C LYS A 202 19.38 3.56 0.33
N GLN A 203 19.76 3.78 1.58
CA GLN A 203 21.07 4.27 2.00
C GLN A 203 22.06 3.11 2.11
N LEU A 204 22.38 2.49 0.97
CA LEU A 204 23.10 1.20 0.92
C LEU A 204 24.56 1.30 1.36
N GLU A 205 25.20 2.45 1.17
CA GLU A 205 26.56 2.73 1.63
C GLU A 205 26.60 2.82 3.16
N VAL A 206 25.57 3.40 3.78
CA VAL A 206 25.43 3.42 5.25
C VAL A 206 25.15 2.01 5.76
N ALA A 207 24.27 1.25 5.10
CA ALA A 207 24.02 -0.15 5.46
C ALA A 207 25.30 -0.99 5.37
N HIS A 208 26.09 -0.82 4.30
CA HIS A 208 27.39 -1.46 4.13
C HIS A 208 28.37 -1.07 5.23
N LEU A 209 28.42 0.23 5.59
CA LEU A 209 29.25 0.73 6.69
C LEU A 209 28.86 0.08 8.02
N ILE A 210 27.57 0.05 8.35
CA ILE A 210 27.05 -0.59 9.58
C ILE A 210 27.51 -2.05 9.62
N ILE A 211 27.26 -2.84 8.57
CA ILE A 211 27.66 -4.25 8.51
C ILE A 211 29.18 -4.42 8.62
N SER A 212 29.96 -3.50 8.04
CA SER A 212 31.42 -3.56 8.08
C SER A 212 32.00 -3.31 9.47
N MET A 213 31.36 -2.47 10.28
CA MET A 213 31.82 -2.10 11.62
C MET A 213 31.16 -2.93 12.73
N ARG A 214 29.97 -3.48 12.47
CA ARG A 214 29.11 -4.16 13.45
C ARG A 214 28.60 -5.47 12.87
N TYR A 215 29.35 -6.55 13.11
CA TYR A 215 28.99 -7.87 12.59
C TYR A 215 27.66 -8.39 13.16
N ASP A 216 27.31 -8.00 14.39
CA ASP A 216 26.03 -8.28 15.04
C ASP A 216 24.82 -7.73 14.27
N ALA A 217 25.01 -6.69 13.45
CA ALA A 217 23.94 -6.04 12.70
C ALA A 217 23.22 -7.00 11.74
N ILE A 218 23.93 -8.00 11.17
CA ILE A 218 23.35 -8.92 10.17
C ILE A 218 22.23 -9.80 10.74
N ARG A 219 22.17 -9.97 12.07
CA ARG A 219 21.18 -10.79 12.77
C ARG A 219 19.98 -9.99 13.27
N MET A 220 19.99 -8.67 13.09
CA MET A 220 18.94 -7.81 13.59
C MET A 220 17.68 -7.95 12.74
N THR A 221 16.54 -8.05 13.42
CA THR A 221 15.21 -8.14 12.81
C THR A 221 14.30 -7.06 13.35
N ASP A 222 13.29 -6.68 12.58
CA ASP A 222 12.20 -5.83 13.10
C ASP A 222 11.22 -6.63 13.98
N SER A 223 10.14 -5.97 14.39
CA SER A 223 9.03 -6.54 15.18
C SER A 223 8.15 -7.54 14.41
N LEU A 224 8.55 -7.97 13.22
CA LEU A 224 7.91 -9.03 12.45
C LEU A 224 8.93 -10.14 12.14
N GLY A 225 10.15 -10.06 12.67
CA GLY A 225 11.23 -10.98 12.34
C GLY A 225 11.88 -10.71 10.98
N ASN A 226 11.56 -9.62 10.29
CA ASN A 226 12.18 -9.31 9.00
C ASN A 226 13.61 -8.78 9.22
N GLY A 227 14.60 -9.57 8.81
CA GLY A 227 16.01 -9.14 8.72
C GLY A 227 16.34 -8.35 7.46
N ALA A 228 17.63 -8.00 7.32
CA ALA A 228 18.14 -7.18 6.21
C ALA A 228 17.87 -7.78 4.82
N MET A 229 17.93 -9.12 4.68
CA MET A 229 17.61 -9.79 3.42
C MET A 229 16.15 -9.60 2.99
N HIS A 230 15.20 -9.63 3.93
CA HIS A 230 13.77 -9.41 3.66
C HIS A 230 13.53 -7.97 3.17
N TYR A 231 14.14 -6.99 3.83
CA TYR A 231 14.04 -5.59 3.44
C TYR A 231 14.66 -5.32 2.08
N ALA A 232 15.85 -5.87 1.82
CA ALA A 232 16.56 -5.68 0.55
C ALA A 232 15.74 -6.20 -0.64
N LEU A 233 15.00 -7.29 -0.46
CA LEU A 233 14.07 -7.83 -1.45
C LEU A 233 12.83 -6.93 -1.64
N LYS A 234 12.23 -6.46 -0.55
CA LYS A 234 11.04 -5.60 -0.57
C LYS A 234 11.29 -4.28 -1.30
N VAL A 235 12.47 -3.68 -1.13
CA VAL A 235 12.82 -2.38 -1.73
C VAL A 235 13.60 -2.48 -3.05
N TYR A 236 13.78 -3.71 -3.57
CA TYR A 236 14.49 -3.99 -4.82
C TYR A 236 15.93 -3.45 -4.84
N CYS A 237 16.71 -3.82 -3.81
CA CYS A 237 18.13 -3.46 -3.76
C CYS A 237 18.91 -4.05 -4.96
N PRO A 238 20.00 -3.40 -5.39
CA PRO A 238 20.89 -3.90 -6.43
C PRO A 238 21.52 -5.26 -6.10
N MET A 239 21.90 -6.01 -7.13
CA MET A 239 22.50 -7.35 -7.00
C MET A 239 23.83 -7.30 -6.25
N GLU A 240 24.59 -6.23 -6.42
CA GLU A 240 25.87 -5.98 -5.75
C GLU A 240 25.69 -5.95 -4.23
N PHE A 241 24.63 -5.26 -3.77
CA PHE A 241 24.30 -5.19 -2.35
C PHE A 241 23.86 -6.57 -1.83
N MET A 242 23.00 -7.28 -2.55
CA MET A 242 22.56 -8.64 -2.20
C MET A 242 23.73 -9.62 -2.12
N THR A 243 24.67 -9.52 -3.05
CA THR A 243 25.89 -10.34 -3.06
C THR A 243 26.78 -10.00 -1.87
N MET A 244 26.91 -8.72 -1.52
CA MET A 244 27.65 -8.29 -0.34
C MET A 244 27.05 -8.87 0.95
N LEU A 245 25.72 -8.82 1.10
CA LEU A 245 25.02 -9.38 2.25
C LEU A 245 25.33 -10.87 2.46
N VAL A 246 25.26 -11.67 1.38
CA VAL A 246 25.59 -13.11 1.44
C VAL A 246 27.07 -13.32 1.74
N LYS A 247 27.97 -12.56 1.12
CA LYS A 247 29.43 -12.62 1.39
C LYS A 247 29.78 -12.27 2.84
N LYS A 248 29.00 -11.40 3.48
CA LYS A 248 29.14 -11.05 4.90
C LYS A 248 28.52 -12.08 5.86
N GLY A 249 28.06 -13.21 5.35
CA GLY A 249 27.57 -14.34 6.16
C GLY A 249 26.08 -14.29 6.47
N MET A 250 25.29 -13.43 5.80
CA MET A 250 23.85 -13.44 6.00
C MET A 250 23.20 -14.69 5.37
N TRP A 251 22.41 -15.39 6.17
CA TRP A 251 21.75 -16.62 5.77
C TRP A 251 20.54 -16.33 4.89
N VAL A 252 20.48 -16.99 3.72
CA VAL A 252 19.42 -16.77 2.71
C VAL A 252 18.08 -17.45 3.06
N ASN A 253 18.04 -18.23 4.15
CA ASN A 253 16.92 -19.08 4.52
C ASN A 253 16.30 -18.71 5.88
N GLU A 254 16.69 -17.58 6.46
CA GLU A 254 16.12 -17.14 7.74
C GLU A 254 14.64 -16.81 7.59
N PRO A 255 13.74 -17.41 8.36
CA PRO A 255 12.33 -17.06 8.35
C PRO A 255 12.07 -15.80 9.18
N ASN A 256 11.09 -15.00 8.76
CA ASN A 256 10.46 -14.02 9.64
C ASN A 256 9.43 -14.71 10.58
N TRP A 257 8.71 -13.95 11.40
CA TRP A 257 7.75 -14.50 12.37
C TRP A 257 6.46 -15.08 11.75
N ALA A 258 6.26 -14.93 10.44
CA ALA A 258 5.19 -15.59 9.68
C ALA A 258 5.71 -16.85 8.94
N GLY A 259 6.90 -17.33 9.29
CA GLY A 259 7.58 -18.46 8.64
C GLY A 259 8.14 -18.13 7.25
N GLU A 260 8.05 -16.88 6.81
CA GLU A 260 8.42 -16.49 5.47
C GLU A 260 9.92 -16.30 5.34
N ARG A 261 10.51 -17.08 4.44
CA ARG A 261 11.92 -16.95 4.04
C ARG A 261 12.08 -15.95 2.88
N PRO A 262 13.29 -15.42 2.62
CA PRO A 262 13.59 -14.52 1.52
C PRO A 262 13.00 -14.95 0.16
N LEU A 263 12.97 -16.25 -0.15
CA LEU A 263 12.39 -16.73 -1.41
C LEU A 263 10.87 -16.51 -1.50
N HIS A 264 10.12 -16.56 -0.39
CA HIS A 264 8.70 -16.20 -0.37
C HIS A 264 8.51 -14.72 -0.71
N VAL A 265 9.32 -13.85 -0.10
CA VAL A 265 9.30 -12.41 -0.36
C VAL A 265 9.61 -12.12 -1.83
N ALA A 266 10.66 -12.75 -2.38
CA ALA A 266 10.99 -12.61 -3.80
C ALA A 266 9.86 -13.07 -4.73
N SER A 267 9.19 -14.18 -4.42
CA SER A 267 8.01 -14.65 -5.17
C SER A 267 6.83 -13.69 -5.08
N ARG A 268 6.50 -13.20 -3.87
CA ARG A 268 5.39 -12.27 -3.63
C ARG A 268 5.57 -10.95 -4.38
N TYR A 269 6.77 -10.39 -4.31
CA TYR A 269 7.12 -9.14 -4.99
C TYR A 269 7.55 -9.36 -6.45
N ARG A 270 7.32 -10.56 -7.02
CA ARG A 270 7.56 -10.88 -8.43
C ARG A 270 9.01 -10.63 -8.89
N ASN A 271 9.98 -10.68 -7.98
CA ASN A 271 11.37 -10.34 -8.25
C ASN A 271 12.14 -11.57 -8.75
N TYR A 272 11.99 -11.89 -10.04
CA TYR A 272 12.62 -13.05 -10.70
C TYR A 272 14.14 -13.09 -10.52
N VAL A 273 14.80 -11.94 -10.71
CA VAL A 273 16.26 -11.84 -10.65
C VAL A 273 16.76 -12.21 -9.25
N MET A 274 16.10 -11.72 -8.20
CA MET A 274 16.49 -12.05 -6.83
C MET A 274 16.08 -13.46 -6.42
N ALA A 275 14.95 -13.98 -6.90
CA ALA A 275 14.61 -15.38 -6.66
C ALA A 275 15.65 -16.32 -7.29
N LYS A 276 16.12 -16.03 -8.51
CA LYS A 276 17.19 -16.79 -9.15
C LYS A 276 18.48 -16.72 -8.33
N PHE A 277 18.88 -15.52 -7.91
CA PHE A 277 20.04 -15.34 -7.04
C PHE A 277 19.93 -16.14 -5.74
N LEU A 278 18.78 -16.08 -5.06
CA LEU A 278 18.51 -16.83 -3.84
C LEU A 278 18.65 -18.34 -4.05
N LEU A 279 18.05 -18.87 -5.12
CA LEU A 279 18.11 -20.29 -5.46
C LEU A 279 19.54 -20.73 -5.82
N ASP A 280 20.31 -19.88 -6.51
CA ASP A 280 21.73 -20.13 -6.81
C ASP A 280 22.59 -20.14 -5.52
N HIS A 281 22.12 -19.48 -4.46
CA HIS A 281 22.73 -19.48 -3.12
C HIS A 281 22.06 -20.45 -2.14
N ARG A 282 21.44 -21.52 -2.64
CA ARG A 282 20.84 -22.62 -1.84
C ARG A 282 19.63 -22.19 -1.00
N ALA A 283 18.82 -21.25 -1.48
CA ALA A 283 17.51 -21.01 -0.90
C ALA A 283 16.61 -22.25 -1.03
N TYR A 284 15.84 -22.55 0.01
CA TYR A 284 14.95 -23.70 0.05
C TYR A 284 13.74 -23.48 -0.88
N VAL A 285 13.76 -24.14 -2.05
CA VAL A 285 12.71 -24.01 -3.08
C VAL A 285 11.31 -24.41 -2.58
N ASN A 286 11.25 -25.40 -1.68
CA ASN A 286 10.03 -25.92 -1.07
C ASN A 286 9.82 -25.44 0.37
N ALA A 287 10.40 -24.29 0.73
CA ALA A 287 10.11 -23.67 2.02
C ALA A 287 8.61 -23.42 2.16
N ILE A 288 8.14 -23.45 3.41
CA ILE A 288 6.77 -23.14 3.79
C ILE A 288 6.75 -22.00 4.79
N SER A 289 5.75 -21.12 4.65
CA SER A 289 5.32 -20.18 5.69
C SER A 289 4.43 -20.87 6.73
N ASP A 290 4.02 -20.15 7.77
CA ASP A 290 3.11 -20.70 8.79
C ASP A 290 1.71 -21.04 8.22
N SER A 291 1.36 -20.45 7.07
CA SER A 291 0.15 -20.78 6.30
C SER A 291 0.33 -21.99 5.35
N ASN A 292 1.47 -22.68 5.44
CA ASN A 292 1.92 -23.72 4.49
C ASN A 292 1.99 -23.22 3.03
N GLU A 293 2.16 -21.92 2.82
CA GLU A 293 2.34 -21.36 1.48
C GLU A 293 3.78 -21.56 1.04
N THR A 294 3.97 -22.07 -0.19
CA THR A 294 5.30 -22.21 -0.80
C THR A 294 5.61 -21.00 -1.69
N PRO A 295 6.89 -20.74 -2.03
CA PRO A 295 7.24 -19.74 -3.03
C PRO A 295 6.55 -19.97 -4.37
N LEU A 296 6.27 -21.23 -4.73
CA LEU A 296 5.56 -21.60 -5.96
C LEU A 296 4.08 -21.20 -5.89
N TYR A 297 3.44 -21.42 -4.73
CA TYR A 297 2.07 -20.97 -4.50
C TYR A 297 1.95 -19.44 -4.65
N LEU A 298 2.83 -18.68 -3.99
CA LEU A 298 2.85 -17.22 -4.09
C LEU A 298 3.13 -16.73 -5.52
N ALA A 299 4.01 -17.40 -6.27
CA ALA A 299 4.29 -17.08 -7.66
C ALA A 299 3.05 -17.27 -8.57
N ALA A 300 2.34 -18.38 -8.38
CA ALA A 300 1.11 -18.69 -9.11
C ALA A 300 -0.05 -17.74 -8.75
N PHE A 301 -0.22 -17.44 -7.46
CA PHE A 301 -1.21 -16.47 -6.97
C PHE A 301 -1.02 -15.08 -7.57
N ASN A 302 0.23 -14.66 -7.79
CA ASN A 302 0.56 -13.39 -8.43
C ASN A 302 0.61 -13.46 -9.97
N GLY A 303 0.20 -14.58 -10.58
CA GLY A 303 0.23 -14.77 -12.04
C GLY A 303 1.62 -14.66 -12.67
N ASN A 304 2.70 -14.88 -11.91
CA ASN A 304 4.06 -14.66 -12.37
C ASN A 304 4.65 -15.89 -13.07
N MET A 305 4.39 -16.02 -14.37
CA MET A 305 4.82 -17.17 -15.17
C MET A 305 6.36 -17.40 -15.19
N PRO A 306 7.22 -16.37 -15.38
CA PRO A 306 8.67 -16.56 -15.28
C PRO A 306 9.11 -17.14 -13.92
N MET A 307 8.50 -16.70 -12.82
CA MET A 307 8.81 -17.21 -11.49
C MET A 307 8.36 -18.66 -11.30
N VAL A 308 7.16 -19.01 -11.79
CA VAL A 308 6.65 -20.39 -11.77
C VAL A 308 7.60 -21.33 -12.52
N LYS A 309 8.01 -20.96 -13.75
CA LYS A 309 8.99 -21.73 -14.55
C LYS A 309 10.32 -21.90 -13.82
N LEU A 310 10.84 -20.83 -13.22
CA LEU A 310 12.07 -20.90 -12.42
C LEU A 310 11.94 -21.89 -11.26
N LEU A 311 10.92 -21.74 -10.43
CA LEU A 311 10.74 -22.58 -9.24
C LEU A 311 10.55 -24.06 -9.61
N LEU A 312 9.72 -24.35 -10.62
CA LEU A 312 9.54 -25.72 -11.13
C LEU A 312 10.85 -26.31 -11.67
N SER A 313 11.63 -25.54 -12.43
CA SER A 313 12.95 -25.97 -12.93
C SER A 313 13.97 -26.24 -11.82
N ARG A 314 13.75 -25.67 -10.63
CA ARG A 314 14.59 -25.86 -9.43
C ARG A 314 14.01 -26.91 -8.46
N GLY A 315 13.03 -27.71 -8.88
CA GLY A 315 12.48 -28.81 -8.10
C GLY A 315 11.39 -28.41 -7.11
N ALA A 316 10.63 -27.34 -7.39
CA ALA A 316 9.45 -27.01 -6.61
C ALA A 316 8.39 -28.12 -6.71
N VAL A 317 7.85 -28.54 -5.57
CA VAL A 317 6.80 -29.57 -5.48
C VAL A 317 5.47 -28.96 -5.88
N ILE A 318 4.99 -29.32 -7.08
CA ILE A 318 3.80 -28.72 -7.68
C ILE A 318 2.50 -28.94 -6.90
N ASN A 319 2.42 -30.07 -6.19
CA ASN A 319 1.21 -30.50 -5.48
C ASN A 319 1.28 -30.23 -3.97
N PHE A 320 2.17 -29.34 -3.51
CA PHE A 320 2.23 -28.93 -2.12
C PHE A 320 0.94 -28.18 -1.75
N LYS A 321 0.38 -28.47 -0.57
CA LYS A 321 -0.88 -27.92 -0.08
C LYS A 321 -0.65 -26.87 0.98
N THR A 322 -1.39 -25.75 0.91
CA THR A 322 -1.49 -24.77 1.99
C THR A 322 -2.39 -25.28 3.13
N ASN A 323 -2.56 -24.49 4.19
CA ASN A 323 -3.51 -24.81 5.28
C ASN A 323 -4.97 -24.91 4.81
N LEU A 324 -5.32 -24.33 3.66
CA LEU A 324 -6.63 -24.45 3.03
C LEU A 324 -6.69 -25.60 2.00
N GLU A 325 -5.71 -26.50 2.05
CA GLU A 325 -5.49 -27.59 1.10
C GLU A 325 -5.37 -27.15 -0.37
N GLN A 326 -5.17 -25.85 -0.63
CA GLN A 326 -4.97 -25.32 -1.97
C GLN A 326 -3.54 -25.60 -2.43
N THR A 327 -3.38 -25.89 -3.71
CA THR A 327 -2.08 -26.03 -4.36
C THR A 327 -1.77 -24.80 -5.20
N ALA A 328 -0.51 -24.64 -5.64
CA ALA A 328 -0.15 -23.58 -6.57
C ALA A 328 -0.98 -23.63 -7.87
N PHE A 329 -1.44 -24.82 -8.28
CA PHE A 329 -2.32 -24.98 -9.43
C PHE A 329 -3.71 -24.36 -9.23
N HIS A 330 -4.29 -24.44 -8.02
CA HIS A 330 -5.54 -23.75 -7.72
C HIS A 330 -5.39 -22.24 -7.91
N ALA A 331 -4.31 -21.67 -7.38
CA ALA A 331 -4.00 -20.24 -7.54
C ALA A 331 -3.75 -19.86 -9.01
N ALA A 332 -3.07 -20.71 -9.79
CA ALA A 332 -2.85 -20.49 -11.22
C ALA A 332 -4.16 -20.50 -12.02
N CYS A 333 -5.11 -21.38 -11.69
CA CYS A 333 -6.42 -21.39 -12.33
C CYS A 333 -7.24 -20.13 -12.03
N GLN A 334 -7.03 -19.50 -10.86
CA GLN A 334 -7.73 -18.28 -10.48
C GLN A 334 -7.09 -16.98 -10.99
N PHE A 335 -5.76 -16.89 -10.92
CA PHE A 335 -5.00 -15.65 -11.10
C PHE A 335 -3.92 -15.73 -12.18
N GLY A 336 -3.63 -16.93 -12.70
CA GLY A 336 -2.61 -17.17 -13.70
C GLY A 336 -3.08 -16.96 -15.13
N SER A 337 -2.19 -17.31 -16.07
CA SER A 337 -2.47 -17.33 -17.50
C SER A 337 -2.75 -18.76 -17.99
N LEU A 338 -3.36 -18.88 -19.16
CA LEU A 338 -3.54 -20.17 -19.84
C LEU A 338 -2.20 -20.92 -20.02
N GLU A 339 -1.14 -20.20 -20.39
CA GLU A 339 0.21 -20.77 -20.50
C GLU A 339 0.67 -21.38 -19.17
N MET A 340 0.45 -20.69 -18.05
CA MET A 340 0.81 -21.19 -16.72
C MET A 340 0.06 -22.48 -16.37
N VAL A 341 -1.24 -22.54 -16.67
CA VAL A 341 -2.06 -23.73 -16.43
C VAL A 341 -1.53 -24.91 -17.23
N HIS A 342 -1.27 -24.73 -18.53
CA HIS A 342 -0.70 -25.80 -19.36
C HIS A 342 0.68 -26.24 -18.88
N GLU A 343 1.54 -25.30 -18.49
CA GLU A 343 2.87 -25.65 -17.97
C GLU A 343 2.74 -26.46 -16.68
N MET A 344 1.92 -26.02 -15.73
CA MET A 344 1.71 -26.75 -14.48
C MET A 344 1.11 -28.14 -14.69
N ILE A 345 0.22 -28.33 -15.67
CA ILE A 345 -0.28 -29.66 -16.05
C ILE A 345 0.87 -30.56 -16.53
N LYS A 346 1.79 -30.05 -17.37
CA LYS A 346 2.96 -30.82 -17.83
C LYS A 346 3.86 -31.25 -16.67
N TYR A 347 3.96 -30.44 -15.62
CA TYR A 347 4.71 -30.76 -14.41
C TYR A 347 3.94 -31.68 -13.43
N GLY A 348 2.76 -32.17 -13.81
CA GLY A 348 2.00 -33.15 -13.02
C GLY A 348 1.10 -32.53 -11.95
N ALA A 349 0.58 -31.31 -12.18
CA ALA A 349 -0.44 -30.73 -11.32
C ALA A 349 -1.69 -31.62 -11.24
N LYS A 350 -2.19 -31.85 -10.02
CA LYS A 350 -3.45 -32.59 -9.81
C LYS A 350 -4.65 -31.75 -10.22
N ILE A 351 -5.17 -32.01 -11.42
CA ILE A 351 -6.29 -31.28 -12.04
C ILE A 351 -7.57 -31.32 -11.19
N ASN A 352 -7.80 -32.43 -10.49
CA ASN A 352 -8.98 -32.68 -9.66
C ASN A 352 -8.66 -32.68 -8.15
N GLY A 353 -7.50 -32.15 -7.73
CA GLY A 353 -7.22 -31.96 -6.31
C GLY A 353 -8.22 -30.99 -5.69
N VAL A 354 -8.67 -31.20 -4.46
CA VAL A 354 -9.65 -30.33 -3.80
C VAL A 354 -9.03 -29.56 -2.63
N SER A 355 -9.55 -28.35 -2.39
CA SER A 355 -9.29 -27.54 -1.21
C SER A 355 -10.09 -28.04 0.01
N THR A 356 -9.90 -27.42 1.18
CA THR A 356 -10.67 -27.69 2.41
C THR A 356 -12.18 -27.51 2.20
N TYR A 357 -12.60 -26.65 1.26
CA TYR A 357 -14.00 -26.41 0.91
C TYR A 357 -14.48 -27.31 -0.23
N THR A 358 -13.78 -28.42 -0.51
CA THR A 358 -14.08 -29.36 -1.60
C THR A 358 -14.05 -28.74 -3.01
N GLN A 359 -13.44 -27.55 -3.16
CA GLN A 359 -13.37 -26.83 -4.43
C GLN A 359 -12.16 -27.32 -5.23
N ALA A 360 -12.40 -27.80 -6.45
CA ALA A 360 -11.37 -28.18 -7.41
C ALA A 360 -10.86 -26.97 -8.23
N PRO A 361 -9.69 -27.04 -8.90
CA PRO A 361 -9.16 -25.98 -9.75
C PRO A 361 -10.16 -25.42 -10.78
N LEU A 362 -11.07 -26.26 -11.30
CA LEU A 362 -12.14 -25.83 -12.20
C LEU A 362 -13.07 -24.77 -11.56
N TYR A 363 -13.41 -24.93 -10.27
CA TYR A 363 -14.19 -23.92 -9.54
C TYR A 363 -13.48 -22.57 -9.55
N PHE A 364 -12.19 -22.57 -9.22
CA PHE A 364 -11.36 -21.35 -9.18
C PHE A 364 -11.26 -20.67 -10.56
N ALA A 365 -11.14 -21.44 -11.64
CA ALA A 365 -11.18 -20.91 -13.01
C ALA A 365 -12.51 -20.22 -13.35
N CYS A 366 -13.63 -20.77 -12.87
CA CYS A 366 -14.96 -20.18 -13.05
C CYS A 366 -15.20 -18.92 -12.20
N THR A 367 -14.31 -18.60 -11.24
CA THR A 367 -14.43 -17.34 -10.46
C THR A 367 -14.06 -16.08 -11.24
N LYS A 368 -13.51 -16.26 -12.44
CA LYS A 368 -13.14 -15.21 -13.40
C LYS A 368 -13.79 -15.48 -14.76
N PRO A 369 -14.01 -14.45 -15.58
CA PRO A 369 -14.54 -14.62 -16.93
C PRO A 369 -13.47 -15.16 -17.92
N SER A 370 -12.64 -16.12 -17.51
CA SER A 370 -11.57 -16.70 -18.34
C SER A 370 -12.00 -18.04 -18.94
N ASN A 371 -12.73 -17.97 -20.05
CA ASN A 371 -13.25 -19.13 -20.76
C ASN A 371 -12.18 -20.11 -21.25
N ASP A 372 -10.99 -19.61 -21.60
CA ASP A 372 -9.93 -20.45 -22.16
C ASP A 372 -9.30 -21.38 -21.12
N ILE A 373 -9.12 -20.88 -19.88
CA ILE A 373 -8.66 -21.72 -18.77
C ILE A 373 -9.70 -22.79 -18.44
N VAL A 374 -10.99 -22.42 -18.41
CA VAL A 374 -12.09 -23.37 -18.17
C VAL A 374 -12.09 -24.48 -19.23
N LYS A 375 -12.00 -24.12 -20.52
CA LYS A 375 -11.90 -25.11 -21.62
C LYS A 375 -10.68 -26.01 -21.46
N ALA A 376 -9.50 -25.43 -21.24
CA ALA A 376 -8.26 -26.19 -21.12
C ALA A 376 -8.29 -27.18 -19.95
N LEU A 377 -8.89 -26.80 -18.82
CA LEU A 377 -9.07 -27.72 -17.68
C LEU A 377 -9.99 -28.89 -18.03
N LEU A 378 -11.15 -28.62 -18.65
CA LEU A 378 -12.11 -29.64 -19.05
C LEU A 378 -11.52 -30.59 -20.11
N GLU A 379 -10.81 -30.05 -21.10
CA GLU A 379 -10.07 -30.84 -22.10
C GLU A 379 -8.96 -31.68 -21.49
N SER A 380 -8.39 -31.22 -20.37
CA SER A 380 -7.36 -31.95 -19.62
C SER A 380 -7.96 -32.94 -18.59
N GLY A 381 -9.28 -33.16 -18.59
CA GLY A 381 -9.94 -34.13 -17.72
C GLY A 381 -10.34 -33.59 -16.34
N ALA A 382 -10.51 -32.27 -16.19
CA ALA A 382 -11.16 -31.72 -15.01
C ALA A 382 -12.57 -32.27 -14.88
N ASN A 383 -12.95 -32.70 -13.68
CA ASN A 383 -14.28 -33.20 -13.41
C ASN A 383 -15.27 -32.01 -13.39
N PRO A 384 -16.21 -31.92 -14.36
CA PRO A 384 -17.24 -30.89 -14.36
C PRO A 384 -18.18 -31.01 -13.14
N ASN A 385 -18.25 -32.19 -12.54
CA ASN A 385 -19.17 -32.57 -11.46
C ASN A 385 -18.42 -33.07 -10.22
N PRO A 386 -17.63 -32.22 -9.53
CA PRO A 386 -16.89 -32.64 -8.34
C PRO A 386 -17.87 -33.15 -7.27
N VAL A 387 -17.59 -34.29 -6.64
CA VAL A 387 -18.38 -34.79 -5.51
C VAL A 387 -18.00 -33.96 -4.29
N THR A 388 -18.98 -33.27 -3.69
CA THR A 388 -18.78 -32.48 -2.48
C THR A 388 -19.66 -33.06 -1.38
N ASP A 389 -19.07 -33.42 -0.24
CA ASP A 389 -19.79 -33.97 0.92
C ASP A 389 -20.62 -32.90 1.65
N ILE A 390 -20.38 -31.64 1.33
CA ILE A 390 -21.05 -30.46 1.90
C ILE A 390 -21.68 -29.70 0.73
N PRO A 391 -22.87 -29.10 0.93
CA PRO A 391 -23.51 -28.26 -0.07
C PRO A 391 -22.76 -26.94 -0.30
N TYR A 392 -21.69 -26.99 -1.07
CA TYR A 392 -20.99 -25.81 -1.54
C TYR A 392 -21.29 -25.56 -3.02
N GLU A 393 -21.38 -24.28 -3.36
CA GLU A 393 -21.54 -23.73 -4.71
C GLU A 393 -20.64 -24.46 -5.74
N THR A 394 -21.24 -25.02 -6.79
CA THR A 394 -20.52 -25.69 -7.89
C THR A 394 -19.89 -24.67 -8.87
N PRO A 395 -18.96 -25.08 -9.76
CA PRO A 395 -18.46 -24.19 -10.80
C PRO A 395 -19.56 -23.59 -11.69
N LEU A 396 -20.63 -24.37 -11.96
CA LEU A 396 -21.80 -23.91 -12.72
C LEU A 396 -22.63 -22.92 -11.91
N ASP A 397 -22.85 -23.17 -10.62
CA ASP A 397 -23.61 -22.28 -9.74
C ASP A 397 -22.94 -20.89 -9.68
N TYR A 398 -21.61 -20.87 -9.53
CA TYR A 398 -20.84 -19.62 -9.53
C TYR A 398 -20.96 -18.89 -10.88
N ALA A 399 -20.78 -19.60 -12.00
CA ALA A 399 -20.86 -19.03 -13.33
C ALA A 399 -22.26 -18.44 -13.62
N CYS A 400 -23.32 -19.14 -13.20
CA CYS A 400 -24.71 -18.68 -13.31
C CYS A 400 -24.96 -17.44 -12.43
N ARG A 401 -24.58 -17.46 -11.15
CA ARG A 401 -24.76 -16.32 -10.24
C ARG A 401 -24.04 -15.06 -10.72
N ARG A 402 -22.93 -15.20 -11.45
CA ARG A 402 -22.15 -14.07 -11.99
C ARG A 402 -22.53 -13.69 -13.42
N GLY A 403 -23.42 -14.42 -14.08
CA GLY A 403 -23.82 -14.16 -15.46
C GLY A 403 -22.71 -14.44 -16.50
N PHE A 404 -21.81 -15.38 -16.21
CA PHE A 404 -20.74 -15.76 -17.15
C PHE A 404 -21.25 -16.72 -18.22
N GLU A 405 -22.07 -16.21 -19.15
CA GLU A 405 -22.81 -16.99 -20.15
C GLU A 405 -21.94 -17.96 -20.96
N ASP A 406 -20.78 -17.51 -21.45
CA ASP A 406 -19.87 -18.38 -22.19
C ASP A 406 -19.29 -19.50 -21.32
N THR A 407 -18.97 -19.22 -20.05
CA THR A 407 -18.48 -20.22 -19.09
C THR A 407 -19.58 -21.24 -18.79
N VAL A 408 -20.82 -20.79 -18.60
CA VAL A 408 -22.00 -21.66 -18.46
C VAL A 408 -22.13 -22.56 -19.68
N TRP A 409 -22.02 -22.00 -20.89
CA TRP A 409 -22.12 -22.78 -22.13
C TRP A 409 -21.01 -23.84 -22.25
N ILE A 410 -19.77 -23.47 -21.92
CA ILE A 410 -18.63 -24.41 -21.91
C ILE A 410 -18.90 -25.53 -20.91
N LEU A 411 -19.27 -25.21 -19.67
CA LEU A 411 -19.56 -26.19 -18.63
C LEU A 411 -20.68 -27.17 -19.04
N LEU A 412 -21.76 -26.66 -19.62
CA LEU A 412 -22.85 -27.49 -20.16
C LEU A 412 -22.37 -28.39 -21.29
N LYS A 413 -21.56 -27.89 -22.23
CA LYS A 413 -20.98 -28.71 -23.31
C LYS A 413 -20.19 -29.91 -22.79
N TYR A 414 -19.50 -29.76 -21.66
CA TYR A 414 -18.70 -30.81 -21.03
C TYR A 414 -19.49 -31.65 -20.01
N GLY A 415 -20.83 -31.54 -19.97
CA GLY A 415 -21.70 -32.49 -19.25
C GLY A 415 -21.83 -32.24 -17.75
N VAL A 416 -21.78 -30.98 -17.29
CA VAL A 416 -22.15 -30.65 -15.90
C VAL A 416 -23.61 -31.07 -15.61
N TYR A 417 -23.84 -31.69 -14.45
CA TYR A 417 -25.14 -32.02 -13.90
C TYR A 417 -25.81 -30.78 -13.35
N ILE A 418 -26.98 -30.45 -13.89
CA ILE A 418 -27.75 -29.28 -13.46
C ILE A 418 -28.51 -29.58 -12.15
N ASN A 419 -28.84 -30.84 -11.88
CA ASN A 419 -29.74 -31.25 -10.79
C ASN A 419 -29.18 -31.17 -9.35
N ARG A 420 -27.93 -30.70 -9.13
CA ARG A 420 -27.41 -30.50 -7.75
C ARG A 420 -27.85 -29.20 -7.09
N LEU A 421 -28.45 -28.28 -7.84
CA LEU A 421 -28.96 -26.99 -7.35
C LEU A 421 -30.04 -27.12 -6.26
N ALA A 422 -30.74 -28.26 -6.19
CA ALA A 422 -31.98 -28.39 -5.43
C ALA A 422 -31.81 -28.73 -3.93
N TYR A 423 -30.74 -29.43 -3.54
CA TYR A 423 -30.66 -30.00 -2.18
C TYR A 423 -29.73 -29.26 -1.23
N ALA A 424 -28.86 -28.41 -1.77
CA ALA A 424 -27.70 -27.94 -1.05
C ALA A 424 -28.01 -26.84 -0.03
N TYR A 425 -28.85 -25.87 -0.39
CA TYR A 425 -28.91 -24.66 0.42
C TYR A 425 -29.90 -24.68 1.59
N GLY A 426 -30.90 -25.57 1.66
CA GLY A 426 -31.97 -25.44 2.68
C GLY A 426 -32.67 -24.07 2.71
N ILE A 427 -32.32 -23.20 1.76
CA ILE A 427 -32.75 -21.83 1.56
C ILE A 427 -33.26 -21.79 0.13
N GLY A 428 -34.32 -22.57 -0.11
CA GLY A 428 -35.14 -22.43 -1.29
C GLY A 428 -35.98 -21.17 -1.13
N THR A 429 -35.39 -20.00 -1.38
CA THR A 429 -36.22 -19.01 -2.04
C THR A 429 -36.32 -19.44 -3.52
N PRO A 430 -37.49 -19.40 -4.16
CA PRO A 430 -37.66 -19.76 -5.58
C PRO A 430 -36.78 -18.97 -6.57
N TYR A 431 -35.95 -18.04 -6.10
CA TYR A 431 -35.34 -16.96 -6.87
C TYR A 431 -33.98 -17.31 -7.51
N ASP A 432 -33.10 -18.07 -6.85
CA ASP A 432 -31.82 -18.53 -7.45
C ASP A 432 -32.05 -19.65 -8.50
N TYR A 433 -33.16 -20.38 -8.35
CA TYR A 433 -33.63 -21.37 -9.30
C TYR A 433 -34.01 -20.74 -10.65
N ASN A 434 -34.62 -19.54 -10.62
CA ASN A 434 -35.06 -18.84 -11.83
C ASN A 434 -33.89 -18.30 -12.64
N ILE A 435 -32.87 -17.69 -12.03
CA ILE A 435 -31.72 -17.13 -12.76
C ILE A 435 -30.86 -18.23 -13.37
N THR A 436 -30.65 -19.33 -12.63
CA THR A 436 -29.88 -20.49 -13.12
C THR A 436 -30.60 -21.19 -14.25
N THR A 437 -31.90 -21.46 -14.09
CA THR A 437 -32.74 -22.04 -15.15
C THR A 437 -32.83 -21.12 -16.37
N MET A 438 -32.92 -19.81 -16.16
CA MET A 438 -32.94 -18.78 -17.20
C MET A 438 -31.65 -18.75 -18.03
N LEU A 439 -30.47 -18.72 -17.39
CA LEU A 439 -29.19 -18.69 -18.10
C LEU A 439 -28.88 -20.01 -18.81
N ILE A 440 -29.28 -21.15 -18.23
CA ILE A 440 -29.19 -22.46 -18.89
C ILE A 440 -30.14 -22.49 -20.10
N THR A 441 -31.38 -22.02 -19.97
CA THR A 441 -32.35 -21.92 -21.07
C THR A 441 -31.84 -21.00 -22.17
N HIS A 442 -31.24 -19.87 -21.81
CA HIS A 442 -30.66 -18.92 -22.74
C HIS A 442 -29.46 -19.52 -23.51
N ALA A 443 -28.52 -20.15 -22.80
CA ALA A 443 -27.36 -20.82 -23.38
C ALA A 443 -27.76 -21.96 -24.34
N LEU A 444 -28.86 -22.68 -24.03
CA LEU A 444 -29.41 -23.73 -24.88
C LEU A 444 -30.08 -23.17 -26.15
N LEU A 445 -30.78 -22.04 -26.07
CA LEU A 445 -31.53 -21.44 -27.18
C LEU A 445 -30.67 -20.60 -28.13
N ALA A 446 -29.58 -19.98 -27.66
CA ALA A 446 -28.79 -19.05 -28.47
C ALA A 446 -27.86 -19.72 -29.52
N LYS A 447 -27.55 -21.02 -29.40
CA LYS A 447 -26.52 -21.67 -30.25
C LYS A 447 -26.95 -22.94 -31.00
N HIS A 448 -28.22 -23.38 -30.94
CA HIS A 448 -28.82 -24.49 -31.72
C HIS A 448 -28.02 -25.82 -31.85
N GLN A 449 -26.95 -26.07 -31.07
CA GLN A 449 -26.00 -27.17 -31.31
C GLN A 449 -25.75 -28.10 -30.11
N VAL A 450 -26.58 -28.06 -29.06
CA VAL A 450 -26.38 -28.97 -27.92
C VAL A 450 -27.05 -30.32 -28.20
N LYS A 451 -26.32 -31.24 -28.85
CA LYS A 451 -26.69 -32.66 -28.88
C LYS A 451 -26.19 -33.30 -27.60
N CYS A 452 -27.11 -33.62 -26.70
CA CYS A 452 -26.77 -34.45 -25.57
C CYS A 452 -28.03 -35.23 -25.16
N GLU A 453 -28.07 -36.51 -25.50
CA GLU A 453 -29.27 -37.36 -25.36
C GLU A 453 -29.71 -37.54 -23.90
N ARG A 454 -28.86 -37.22 -22.93
CA ARG A 454 -29.19 -37.16 -21.49
C ARG A 454 -29.73 -35.80 -21.01
N PHE A 455 -29.70 -34.75 -21.82
CA PHE A 455 -30.13 -33.40 -21.42
C PHE A 455 -31.65 -33.22 -21.43
N PHE A 456 -32.36 -33.92 -22.33
CA PHE A 456 -33.78 -33.67 -22.58
C PHE A 456 -34.72 -34.37 -21.60
N THR A 457 -34.30 -35.49 -20.99
CA THR A 457 -35.19 -36.33 -20.18
C THR A 457 -35.40 -35.86 -18.74
N THR A 458 -34.63 -34.89 -18.25
CA THR A 458 -34.67 -34.47 -16.83
C THR A 458 -35.21 -33.05 -16.61
N TYR A 459 -35.25 -32.22 -17.65
CA TYR A 459 -35.67 -30.81 -17.57
C TYR A 459 -37.06 -30.54 -18.15
N GLN A 460 -37.55 -31.41 -19.04
CA GLN A 460 -38.90 -31.30 -19.61
C GLN A 460 -40.02 -31.47 -18.58
N ASP A 461 -39.71 -32.06 -17.41
CA ASP A 461 -40.67 -32.31 -16.34
C ASP A 461 -40.85 -31.13 -15.36
N TYR A 462 -40.12 -30.02 -15.53
CA TYR A 462 -40.25 -28.84 -14.66
C TYR A 462 -41.16 -27.76 -15.30
N PRO A 463 -42.30 -27.42 -14.67
CA PRO A 463 -43.25 -26.44 -15.21
C PRO A 463 -42.65 -25.03 -15.38
N GLU A 464 -41.68 -24.68 -14.54
CA GLU A 464 -40.92 -23.42 -14.58
C GLU A 464 -40.06 -23.29 -15.85
N PHE A 465 -39.57 -24.40 -16.41
CA PHE A 465 -38.78 -24.39 -17.64
C PHE A 465 -39.65 -24.08 -18.86
N ALA A 466 -40.83 -24.71 -18.93
CA ALA A 466 -41.82 -24.39 -19.97
C ALA A 466 -42.26 -22.91 -19.87
N GLN A 467 -42.41 -22.38 -18.66
CA GLN A 467 -42.70 -20.97 -18.44
C GLN A 467 -41.54 -20.06 -18.91
N CYS A 468 -40.28 -20.38 -18.57
CA CYS A 468 -39.12 -19.65 -19.05
C CYS A 468 -39.00 -19.62 -20.58
N GLN A 469 -39.29 -20.75 -21.25
CA GLN A 469 -39.30 -20.84 -22.72
C GLN A 469 -40.41 -19.98 -23.32
N ASN A 470 -41.62 -20.06 -22.76
CA ASN A 470 -42.75 -19.26 -23.21
C ASN A 470 -42.49 -17.77 -23.04
N GLU A 471 -42.00 -17.33 -21.87
CA GLU A 471 -41.65 -15.93 -21.63
C GLU A 471 -40.55 -15.45 -22.58
N LEU A 472 -39.56 -16.30 -22.91
CA LEU A 472 -38.50 -15.95 -23.87
C LEU A 472 -39.01 -15.78 -25.29
N GLU A 473 -39.89 -16.65 -25.78
CA GLU A 473 -40.51 -16.50 -27.10
C GLU A 473 -41.37 -15.23 -27.16
N VAL A 474 -42.12 -14.94 -26.09
CA VAL A 474 -42.85 -13.67 -25.97
C VAL A 474 -41.89 -12.48 -25.98
N MET A 475 -40.77 -12.54 -25.26
CA MET A 475 -39.76 -11.47 -25.25
C MET A 475 -39.08 -11.26 -26.60
N LYS A 476 -38.89 -12.31 -27.39
CA LYS A 476 -38.34 -12.21 -28.76
C LYS A 476 -39.35 -11.58 -29.72
N ALA A 477 -40.63 -11.90 -29.57
CA ALA A 477 -41.70 -11.40 -30.43
C ALA A 477 -42.16 -9.97 -30.05
N THR A 478 -41.99 -9.57 -28.79
CA THR A 478 -42.49 -8.28 -28.30
C THR A 478 -41.45 -7.18 -28.47
N GLU A 479 -41.68 -6.29 -29.43
CA GLU A 479 -40.98 -5.00 -29.51
C GLU A 479 -41.60 -3.99 -28.53
N PHE A 480 -40.79 -3.42 -27.64
CA PHE A 480 -41.22 -2.33 -26.76
C PHE A 480 -40.85 -0.95 -27.34
N TYR A 481 -39.91 -0.91 -28.28
CA TYR A 481 -39.49 0.26 -29.04
C TYR A 481 -39.07 -0.21 -30.44
N PRO A 482 -39.19 0.60 -31.52
CA PRO A 482 -38.91 0.14 -32.88
C PRO A 482 -37.57 -0.62 -33.02
N LYS A 483 -37.62 -1.88 -33.48
CA LYS A 483 -36.47 -2.80 -33.61
C LYS A 483 -35.80 -3.21 -32.29
N LEU A 484 -36.37 -2.89 -31.14
CA LEU A 484 -35.89 -3.26 -29.80
C LEU A 484 -36.92 -4.13 -29.09
N THR A 485 -36.54 -5.38 -28.86
CA THR A 485 -37.34 -6.36 -28.13
C THR A 485 -36.83 -6.51 -26.70
N PHE A 486 -37.68 -6.98 -25.79
CA PHE A 486 -37.24 -7.30 -24.43
C PHE A 486 -36.10 -8.32 -24.43
N TYR A 487 -36.12 -9.25 -25.40
CA TYR A 487 -35.01 -10.18 -25.61
C TYR A 487 -33.70 -9.48 -26.01
N LYS A 488 -33.75 -8.50 -26.93
CA LYS A 488 -32.54 -7.75 -27.31
C LYS A 488 -31.94 -7.00 -26.13
N MET A 489 -32.78 -6.42 -25.28
CA MET A 489 -32.34 -5.76 -24.05
C MET A 489 -31.73 -6.75 -23.03
N LEU A 490 -32.32 -7.94 -22.94
CA LEU A 490 -31.85 -9.03 -22.09
C LEU A 490 -30.41 -9.43 -22.46
N VAL A 491 -30.11 -9.58 -23.75
CA VAL A 491 -28.79 -10.05 -24.23
C VAL A 491 -27.75 -8.95 -24.45
N MET A 492 -28.16 -7.69 -24.39
CA MET A 492 -27.26 -6.56 -24.64
C MET A 492 -26.24 -6.41 -23.51
N GLN A 493 -24.99 -6.06 -23.86
CA GLN A 493 -23.99 -5.74 -22.85
C GLN A 493 -24.42 -4.51 -22.03
N GLN A 494 -24.04 -4.47 -20.76
CA GLN A 494 -24.47 -3.40 -19.85
C GLN A 494 -24.10 -2.00 -20.36
N GLN A 495 -22.92 -1.85 -20.98
CA GLN A 495 -22.48 -0.58 -21.55
C GLN A 495 -23.34 -0.16 -22.75
N GLU A 496 -23.61 -1.07 -23.68
CA GLU A 496 -24.44 -0.81 -24.86
C GLU A 496 -25.89 -0.48 -24.47
N LEU A 497 -26.43 -1.21 -23.49
CA LEU A 497 -27.75 -0.93 -22.92
C LEU A 497 -27.79 0.48 -22.32
N THR A 498 -26.76 0.86 -21.56
CA THR A 498 -26.64 2.22 -21.00
C THR A 498 -26.55 3.27 -22.09
N ARG A 499 -25.87 3.01 -23.23
CA ARG A 499 -25.84 3.95 -24.37
C ARG A 499 -27.20 4.13 -25.00
N MET A 500 -27.94 3.03 -25.18
CA MET A 500 -29.27 3.03 -25.78
C MET A 500 -30.29 3.75 -24.89
N MET A 501 -30.24 3.48 -23.58
CA MET A 501 -31.11 4.09 -22.56
C MET A 501 -30.80 5.56 -22.28
N ARG A 502 -29.89 6.20 -23.03
CA ARG A 502 -29.75 7.66 -23.03
C ARG A 502 -30.98 8.36 -23.59
N SER A 503 -31.58 7.77 -24.63
CA SER A 503 -32.83 8.26 -25.21
C SER A 503 -33.92 8.19 -24.15
N VAL A 504 -34.54 9.35 -23.89
CA VAL A 504 -35.67 9.46 -22.96
C VAL A 504 -36.84 8.63 -23.49
N GLU A 505 -37.03 8.65 -24.81
CA GLU A 505 -38.09 7.92 -25.51
C GLU A 505 -37.95 6.41 -25.34
N VAL A 506 -36.73 5.88 -25.38
CA VAL A 506 -36.46 4.45 -25.15
C VAL A 506 -36.70 4.07 -23.69
N ARG A 507 -36.31 4.92 -22.73
CA ARG A 507 -36.57 4.70 -21.30
C ARG A 507 -38.05 4.72 -20.96
N GLU A 508 -38.76 5.74 -21.43
CA GLU A 508 -40.20 5.85 -21.22
C GLU A 508 -40.95 4.71 -21.91
N ALA A 509 -40.54 4.31 -23.11
CA ALA A 509 -41.11 3.15 -23.78
C ALA A 509 -40.84 1.84 -23.02
N PHE A 510 -39.66 1.68 -22.42
CA PHE A 510 -39.38 0.53 -21.55
C PHE A 510 -40.26 0.57 -20.29
N GLU A 511 -40.32 1.69 -19.57
CA GLU A 511 -41.12 1.83 -18.34
C GLU A 511 -42.63 1.69 -18.58
N ALA A 512 -43.13 2.14 -19.73
CA ALA A 512 -44.54 2.01 -20.10
C ALA A 512 -44.92 0.56 -20.47
N ASN A 513 -43.99 -0.19 -21.06
CA ASN A 513 -44.25 -1.55 -21.54
C ASN A 513 -43.80 -2.65 -20.55
N PHE A 514 -42.82 -2.39 -19.71
CA PHE A 514 -42.34 -3.31 -18.69
C PHE A 514 -43.21 -3.20 -17.45
N ARG A 515 -44.14 -4.15 -17.29
CA ARG A 515 -44.82 -4.36 -16.02
C ARG A 515 -44.13 -5.49 -15.28
N GLU A 516 -43.95 -5.31 -13.97
CA GLU A 516 -43.23 -6.24 -13.11
C GLU A 516 -43.77 -7.68 -13.13
N ASP A 517 -45.03 -7.86 -13.52
CA ASP A 517 -45.75 -9.13 -13.63
C ASP A 517 -45.70 -9.74 -15.05
N ARG A 518 -45.15 -9.03 -16.04
CA ARG A 518 -45.18 -9.45 -17.46
C ARG A 518 -44.23 -10.60 -17.78
N PHE A 519 -43.06 -10.61 -17.14
CA PHE A 519 -42.09 -11.70 -17.25
C PHE A 519 -41.70 -12.15 -15.84
N PRO A 520 -42.57 -12.87 -15.11
CA PRO A 520 -42.32 -13.28 -13.73
C PRO A 520 -40.97 -13.96 -13.52
N MET A 521 -40.52 -14.75 -14.50
CA MET A 521 -39.22 -15.44 -14.42
C MET A 521 -38.03 -14.51 -14.62
N TYR A 522 -38.21 -13.43 -15.40
CA TYR A 522 -37.15 -12.46 -15.75
C TYR A 522 -37.26 -11.12 -15.01
N LYS A 523 -38.29 -10.95 -14.16
CA LYS A 523 -38.65 -9.70 -13.47
C LYS A 523 -37.43 -9.04 -12.85
N ARG A 524 -36.78 -9.74 -11.91
CA ARG A 524 -35.66 -9.21 -11.13
C ARG A 524 -34.44 -8.91 -12.00
N TYR A 525 -34.16 -9.72 -13.02
CA TYR A 525 -33.07 -9.45 -13.95
C TYR A 525 -33.29 -8.12 -14.67
N PHE A 526 -34.49 -7.88 -15.19
CA PHE A 526 -34.83 -6.59 -15.80
C PHE A 526 -34.80 -5.45 -14.78
N THR A 527 -35.30 -5.66 -13.56
CA THR A 527 -35.25 -4.65 -12.49
C THR A 527 -33.82 -4.28 -12.11
N ASP A 528 -32.95 -5.26 -11.85
CA ASP A 528 -31.56 -5.06 -11.43
C ASP A 528 -30.73 -4.46 -12.58
N LYS A 529 -30.87 -5.01 -13.79
CA LYS A 529 -30.17 -4.51 -14.99
C LYS A 529 -30.58 -3.07 -15.33
N TYR A 530 -31.86 -2.74 -15.14
CA TYR A 530 -32.36 -1.37 -15.33
C TYR A 530 -31.94 -0.43 -14.19
N ALA A 531 -31.90 -0.91 -12.95
CA ALA A 531 -31.40 -0.14 -11.80
C ALA A 531 -29.91 0.19 -11.95
N ASP A 532 -29.08 -0.78 -12.37
CA ASP A 532 -27.68 -0.56 -12.70
C ASP A 532 -27.52 0.42 -13.86
N THR A 533 -28.38 0.33 -14.89
CA THR A 533 -28.40 1.30 -16.00
C THR A 533 -28.69 2.72 -15.50
N LYS A 534 -29.70 2.90 -14.63
CA LYS A 534 -30.01 4.19 -14.01
C LYS A 534 -28.85 4.72 -13.16
N ARG A 535 -28.17 3.85 -12.40
CA ARG A 535 -26.98 4.22 -11.63
C ARG A 535 -25.87 4.72 -12.56
N MET A 536 -25.56 3.97 -13.62
CA MET A 536 -24.51 4.33 -14.58
C MET A 536 -24.82 5.61 -15.36
N LEU A 537 -26.09 5.84 -15.72
CA LEU A 537 -26.52 7.12 -16.31
C LEU A 537 -26.28 8.28 -15.35
N LYS A 538 -26.66 8.13 -14.07
CA LYS A 538 -26.45 9.17 -13.06
C LYS A 538 -24.97 9.45 -12.80
N GLU A 539 -24.15 8.40 -12.71
CA GLU A 539 -22.69 8.54 -12.58
C GLU A 539 -22.09 9.24 -13.78
N ARG A 540 -22.57 8.96 -14.99
CA ARG A 540 -22.16 9.65 -16.22
C ARG A 540 -22.59 11.12 -16.21
N ASP A 541 -23.82 11.45 -15.82
CA ASP A 541 -24.28 12.84 -15.73
C ASP A 541 -23.38 13.63 -14.75
N SER A 542 -23.05 13.03 -13.61
CA SER A 542 -22.07 13.59 -12.66
C SER A 542 -20.66 13.69 -13.25
N ALA A 543 -20.23 12.74 -14.08
CA ALA A 543 -18.94 12.78 -14.76
C ALA A 543 -18.88 13.88 -15.83
N GLU A 544 -19.98 14.11 -16.53
CA GLU A 544 -20.13 15.15 -17.54
C GLU A 544 -20.09 16.55 -16.92
N GLU A 545 -20.75 16.76 -15.78
CA GLU A 545 -20.64 17.99 -14.99
C GLU A 545 -19.19 18.27 -14.57
N VAL A 546 -18.50 17.25 -14.06
CA VAL A 546 -17.09 17.37 -13.63
C VAL A 546 -16.17 17.67 -14.82
N LEU A 547 -16.25 16.91 -15.92
CA LEU A 547 -15.42 17.17 -17.10
C LEU A 547 -15.72 18.52 -17.76
N SER A 548 -17.00 18.91 -17.79
CA SER A 548 -17.41 20.22 -18.30
C SER A 548 -16.88 21.35 -17.40
N SER A 549 -16.78 21.14 -16.08
CA SER A 549 -16.21 22.14 -15.16
C SER A 549 -14.69 22.30 -15.32
N ILE A 550 -13.97 21.21 -15.66
CA ILE A 550 -12.51 21.22 -15.83
C ILE A 550 -12.11 21.74 -17.21
N PHE A 551 -12.83 21.36 -18.27
CA PHE A 551 -12.44 21.62 -19.66
C PHE A 551 -13.40 22.54 -20.43
N PHE A 552 -14.22 23.35 -19.75
CA PHE A 552 -15.26 24.21 -20.35
C PHE A 552 -14.77 25.06 -21.53
N THR A 553 -13.51 25.49 -21.50
CA THR A 553 -12.89 26.37 -22.51
C THR A 553 -12.10 25.63 -23.59
N VAL A 554 -11.86 24.32 -23.43
CA VAL A 554 -10.86 23.57 -24.22
C VAL A 554 -11.48 22.46 -25.08
N LEU A 555 -12.56 21.82 -24.61
CA LEU A 555 -13.16 20.68 -25.33
C LEU A 555 -14.59 21.00 -25.78
N PRO A 556 -14.92 20.78 -27.08
CA PRO A 556 -16.30 20.85 -27.53
C PRO A 556 -17.15 19.75 -26.87
N PHE A 557 -18.44 20.02 -26.68
CA PHE A 557 -19.42 19.10 -26.08
C PHE A 557 -19.40 17.68 -26.71
N GLU A 558 -19.22 17.62 -28.03
CA GLU A 558 -19.13 16.37 -28.80
C GLU A 558 -17.87 15.54 -28.46
N ALA A 559 -16.80 16.19 -28.00
CA ALA A 559 -15.58 15.52 -27.54
C ALA A 559 -15.74 14.98 -26.11
N VAL A 560 -16.36 15.76 -25.22
CA VAL A 560 -16.66 15.34 -23.83
C VAL A 560 -17.54 14.10 -23.82
N THR A 561 -18.60 14.10 -24.63
CA THR A 561 -19.52 12.96 -24.75
C THR A 561 -18.85 11.69 -25.29
N LYS A 562 -17.87 11.82 -26.19
CA LYS A 562 -17.04 10.70 -26.68
C LYS A 562 -16.06 10.19 -25.62
N ILE A 563 -15.44 11.07 -24.83
CA ILE A 563 -14.52 10.67 -23.76
C ILE A 563 -15.25 9.83 -22.71
N LEU A 564 -16.46 10.25 -22.33
CA LEU A 564 -17.35 9.54 -21.41
C LEU A 564 -17.80 8.15 -21.90
N ASP A 565 -17.54 7.81 -23.17
CA ASP A 565 -17.85 6.48 -23.70
C ASP A 565 -16.73 5.47 -23.50
N TYR A 566 -15.54 5.92 -23.07
CA TYR A 566 -14.33 5.11 -22.92
C TYR A 566 -13.64 5.23 -21.55
N VAL A 567 -13.99 6.24 -20.74
CA VAL A 567 -13.35 6.50 -19.44
C VAL A 567 -14.35 6.27 -18.30
N SER A 568 -13.93 5.60 -17.23
CA SER A 568 -14.80 5.34 -16.08
C SER A 568 -15.00 6.58 -15.20
N PHE A 569 -16.10 6.64 -14.45
CA PHE A 569 -16.35 7.76 -13.54
C PHE A 569 -15.30 7.86 -12.42
N ASP A 570 -14.76 6.73 -11.97
CA ASP A 570 -13.70 6.71 -10.96
C ASP A 570 -12.39 7.28 -11.50
N ASP A 571 -12.06 7.01 -12.77
CA ASP A 571 -10.90 7.62 -13.44
C ASP A 571 -11.09 9.14 -13.63
N ILE A 572 -12.31 9.58 -13.95
CA ILE A 572 -12.63 11.02 -14.08
C ILE A 572 -12.57 11.72 -12.71
N LYS A 573 -13.09 11.10 -11.66
CA LYS A 573 -12.93 11.60 -10.27
C LYS A 573 -11.48 11.64 -9.84
N PHE A 574 -10.67 10.69 -10.28
CA PHE A 574 -9.23 10.70 -10.03
C PHE A 574 -8.56 11.87 -10.76
N LEU A 575 -8.88 12.08 -12.05
CA LEU A 575 -8.38 13.22 -12.83
C LEU A 575 -8.80 14.55 -12.21
N ALA A 576 -10.05 14.68 -11.73
CA ALA A 576 -10.57 15.88 -11.09
C ALA A 576 -9.89 16.25 -9.74
N LYS A 577 -9.06 15.37 -9.18
CA LYS A 577 -8.25 15.67 -7.98
C LYS A 577 -6.94 16.37 -8.31
N PHE A 578 -6.55 16.42 -9.58
CA PHE A 578 -5.39 17.16 -10.06
C PHE A 578 -5.95 18.40 -10.78
N GLU A 579 -5.81 19.58 -10.16
CA GLU A 579 -6.22 20.88 -10.73
C GLU A 579 -5.64 21.11 -12.13
#